data_AF-A0AAE1SJI7-F1
#
_entry.id   AF-A0AAE1SJI7-F1
#
_cell.length_a   1.000
_cell.length_b   1.000
_cell.length_c   1.000
_cell.angle_alpha   90.00
_cell.angle_beta   90.00
_cell.angle_gamma   90.00
#
_symmetry.space_group_name_H-M   'P 1'
#
loop_
_entity.id
_entity.type
_entity.pdbx_description
1 polymer ?
#
loop_
_entity_poly.entity_id
_entity_poly.type
_entity_poly.pdbx_seq_one_letter_code
_entity_poly.pdbx_strand_id
1 'polypeptide(L)'
;MQNATDPPSKGSKVERRRDKIIYFLFGLLVTMSVVGSVCFGILTKEDLEDGQHKRWYLRPDKSDIYFDPNRAFAASVYHFLTAVMLYSYLIPISLYVSIEIVKVLQSMFINQDIHMYYEETDKPAHARTSNLYEELGQVDTILSDKTGTLTCNSMEFVKCSVAGTAYGRGITDVERALAKKNGSPLMVEDSAVSPKKSSITKVFNFNDERIMNRMDESTCKISYEAESPDEAAFVVAAKEKRAARLYSILNVLEFNSARKRMSVIVKDEEGKILLLCKGADSVMFERLAKSGREFEEITREHVNEYADAGLRTLILAYREITKDEYQVPECIDKLAQVGIKIWVLTGDKMETAINIGYACSLLRQGMKQIIINLETPDIIATEKGGDKDAIARANTYPLFPLHIYIFTRDLDTEAFALIIDGKSLTYALEDDTKRLLLDLAIGCASVTCCRSSLKQKALVTRLVKFGTGKTSLAIGDGANDVGMFQEN
;
A
#
# COMPACT_ATOMS: atom_id res chain seq x y z
N MET A 1 -1.85 -12.66 -17.12
CA MET A 1 -2.29 -12.30 -15.75
C MET A 1 -2.30 -13.57 -14.91
N GLN A 2 -1.29 -13.79 -14.06
CA GLN A 2 -1.17 -15.05 -13.29
C GLN A 2 -2.10 -15.13 -12.07
N ASN A 3 -2.76 -14.02 -11.69
CA ASN A 3 -3.64 -13.93 -10.52
C ASN A 3 -5.12 -13.66 -10.88
N ALA A 4 -5.50 -13.73 -12.15
CA ALA A 4 -6.88 -13.51 -12.57
C ALA A 4 -7.56 -14.87 -12.78
N THR A 5 -8.43 -15.26 -11.84
CA THR A 5 -9.41 -16.33 -12.05
C THR A 5 -10.51 -15.85 -12.98
N ASP A 6 -11.02 -16.74 -13.84
CA ASP A 6 -12.16 -16.43 -14.69
C ASP A 6 -13.36 -15.99 -13.83
N PRO A 7 -14.08 -14.92 -14.24
CA PRO A 7 -15.17 -14.39 -13.45
C PRO A 7 -16.31 -15.42 -13.38
N PRO A 8 -16.76 -15.82 -12.17
CA PRO A 8 -17.87 -16.75 -12.04
C PRO A 8 -19.16 -16.10 -12.55
N SER A 9 -20.05 -16.90 -13.12
CA SER A 9 -21.41 -16.45 -13.44
C SER A 9 -22.15 -16.08 -12.16
N LYS A 10 -22.44 -14.79 -11.99
CA LYS A 10 -23.17 -14.28 -10.82
C LYS A 10 -24.68 -14.43 -11.07
N GLY A 11 -25.34 -15.28 -10.30
CA GLY A 11 -26.80 -15.41 -10.27
C GLY A 11 -27.40 -14.72 -9.05
N SER A 12 -28.54 -14.04 -9.21
CA SER A 12 -29.09 -13.18 -8.17
C SER A 12 -29.82 -13.96 -7.07
N LYS A 13 -29.92 -13.37 -5.87
CA LYS A 13 -30.75 -13.92 -4.78
C LYS A 13 -32.24 -14.01 -5.17
N VAL A 14 -32.72 -13.07 -5.97
CA VAL A 14 -34.11 -13.03 -6.44
C VAL A 14 -34.37 -14.18 -7.42
N GLU A 15 -33.43 -14.46 -8.33
CA GLU A 15 -33.51 -15.63 -9.22
C GLU A 15 -33.62 -16.93 -8.44
N ARG A 16 -32.78 -17.13 -7.41
CA ARG A 16 -32.86 -18.32 -6.55
C ARG A 16 -34.19 -18.40 -5.80
N ARG A 17 -34.78 -17.26 -5.41
CA ARG A 17 -36.09 -17.22 -4.75
C ARG A 17 -37.22 -17.53 -5.72
N ARG A 18 -37.16 -17.00 -6.94
CA ARG A 18 -38.09 -17.33 -8.04
C ARG A 18 -38.07 -18.82 -8.31
N ASP A 19 -36.89 -19.42 -8.43
CA ASP A 19 -36.77 -20.85 -8.70
C ASP A 19 -37.41 -21.69 -7.56
N LYS A 20 -37.22 -21.30 -6.29
CA LYS A 20 -37.91 -21.94 -5.14
C LYS A 20 -39.44 -21.83 -5.24
N ILE A 21 -39.96 -20.67 -5.63
CA ILE A 21 -41.41 -20.48 -5.83
C ILE A 21 -41.92 -21.36 -6.97
N ILE A 22 -41.16 -21.49 -8.05
CA ILE A 22 -41.54 -22.34 -9.20
C ILE A 22 -41.56 -23.81 -8.80
N TYR A 23 -40.58 -24.29 -8.03
CA TYR A 23 -40.62 -25.66 -7.51
C TYR A 23 -41.83 -25.90 -6.60
N PHE A 24 -42.20 -24.92 -5.79
CA PHE A 24 -43.40 -24.99 -4.96
C PHE A 24 -44.69 -25.04 -5.81
N LEU A 25 -44.81 -24.17 -6.83
CA LEU A 25 -45.96 -24.15 -7.74
C LEU A 25 -46.06 -25.43 -8.57
N PHE A 26 -44.94 -26.00 -9.00
CA PHE A 26 -44.89 -27.30 -9.67
C PHE A 26 -45.37 -28.43 -8.74
N GLY A 27 -44.95 -28.42 -7.47
CA GLY A 27 -45.45 -29.37 -6.46
C GLY A 27 -46.96 -29.24 -6.25
N LEU A 28 -47.49 -28.01 -6.16
CA LEU A 28 -48.93 -27.75 -6.05
C LEU A 28 -49.70 -28.24 -7.29
N LEU A 29 -49.18 -27.98 -8.49
CA LEU A 29 -49.72 -28.43 -9.77
C LEU A 29 -49.87 -29.96 -9.80
N VAL A 30 -48.80 -30.68 -9.47
CA VAL A 30 -48.81 -32.15 -9.45
C VAL A 30 -49.80 -32.65 -8.39
N THR A 31 -49.80 -32.07 -7.20
CA THR A 31 -50.70 -32.46 -6.11
C THR A 31 -52.17 -32.29 -6.49
N MET A 32 -52.56 -31.13 -7.04
CA MET A 32 -53.91 -30.86 -7.51
C MET A 32 -54.32 -31.83 -8.64
N SER A 33 -53.40 -32.12 -9.55
CA SER A 33 -53.65 -33.04 -10.67
C SER A 33 -53.82 -34.48 -10.18
N VAL A 34 -53.04 -34.93 -9.18
CA VAL A 34 -53.18 -36.26 -8.56
C VAL A 34 -54.49 -36.36 -7.80
N VAL A 35 -54.82 -35.39 -6.94
CA VAL A 35 -56.09 -35.41 -6.18
C VAL A 35 -57.28 -35.41 -7.13
N GLY A 36 -57.27 -34.57 -8.15
CA GLY A 36 -58.31 -34.54 -9.18
C GLY A 36 -58.43 -35.87 -9.93
N SER A 37 -57.31 -36.48 -10.31
CA SER A 37 -57.26 -37.80 -10.96
C SER A 37 -57.81 -38.92 -10.08
N VAL A 38 -57.43 -38.97 -8.80
CA VAL A 38 -57.91 -39.98 -7.85
C VAL A 38 -59.42 -39.83 -7.62
N CYS A 39 -59.90 -38.61 -7.35
CA CYS A 39 -61.32 -38.35 -7.18
C CYS A 39 -62.11 -38.70 -8.44
N PHE A 40 -61.60 -38.34 -9.62
CA PHE A 40 -62.21 -38.69 -10.90
C PHE A 40 -62.26 -40.21 -11.12
N GLY A 41 -61.18 -40.93 -10.79
CA GLY A 41 -61.12 -42.39 -10.90
C GLY A 41 -62.12 -43.11 -9.98
N ILE A 42 -62.27 -42.64 -8.74
CA ILE A 42 -63.26 -43.18 -7.78
C ILE A 42 -64.68 -42.94 -8.30
N LEU A 43 -65.01 -41.69 -8.68
CA LEU A 43 -66.33 -41.34 -9.19
C LEU A 43 -66.68 -42.08 -10.48
N THR A 44 -65.71 -42.28 -11.37
CA THR A 44 -65.92 -43.02 -12.63
C THR A 44 -66.17 -44.51 -12.38
N LYS A 45 -65.58 -45.08 -11.32
CA LYS A 45 -65.82 -46.47 -10.91
C LYS A 45 -67.20 -46.65 -10.27
N GLU A 46 -67.65 -45.68 -9.47
CA GLU A 46 -68.96 -45.68 -8.83
C GLU A 46 -70.12 -45.37 -9.79
N ASP A 47 -69.84 -44.90 -11.00
CA ASP A 47 -70.85 -44.64 -12.03
C ASP A 47 -71.43 -45.93 -12.66
N LEU A 48 -70.98 -47.13 -12.23
CA LEU A 48 -71.46 -48.45 -12.66
C LEU A 48 -72.15 -49.18 -11.47
N GLU A 49 -73.49 -49.08 -11.38
CA GLU A 49 -74.32 -49.80 -10.38
C GLU A 49 -75.19 -50.85 -11.11
N ASP A 50 -75.11 -52.13 -10.71
CA ASP A 50 -75.90 -53.25 -11.27
C ASP A 50 -75.95 -53.34 -12.81
N GLY A 51 -74.84 -52.99 -13.48
CA GLY A 51 -74.73 -53.03 -14.94
C GLY A 51 -75.45 -51.89 -15.67
N GLN A 52 -76.02 -50.92 -14.95
CA GLN A 52 -76.57 -49.69 -15.50
C GLN A 52 -75.70 -48.48 -15.13
N HIS A 53 -75.49 -47.60 -16.10
CA HIS A 53 -74.69 -46.40 -15.87
C HIS A 53 -75.51 -45.31 -15.18
N LYS A 54 -75.05 -44.86 -14.01
CA LYS A 54 -75.71 -43.82 -13.20
C LYS A 54 -75.87 -42.50 -13.95
N ARG A 55 -74.89 -42.16 -14.80
CA ARG A 55 -74.89 -40.97 -15.67
C ARG A 55 -75.27 -41.33 -17.11
N TRP A 56 -76.46 -41.91 -17.30
CA TRP A 56 -76.96 -42.36 -18.60
C TRP A 56 -76.94 -41.27 -19.71
N TYR A 57 -77.05 -39.98 -19.35
CA TYR A 57 -77.00 -38.86 -20.27
C TYR A 57 -75.61 -38.62 -20.89
N LEU A 58 -74.54 -39.19 -20.34
CA LEU A 58 -73.16 -39.10 -20.86
C LEU A 58 -72.87 -40.14 -21.97
N ARG A 59 -73.88 -40.94 -22.38
CA ARG A 59 -73.76 -41.99 -23.42
C ARG A 59 -72.52 -42.89 -23.25
N PRO A 60 -72.41 -43.60 -22.13
CA PRO A 60 -71.30 -44.52 -21.86
C PRO A 60 -71.19 -45.68 -22.88
N ASP A 61 -72.28 -45.99 -23.60
CA ASP A 61 -72.34 -46.97 -24.70
C ASP A 61 -71.41 -46.63 -25.89
N LYS A 62 -70.96 -45.37 -25.99
CA LYS A 62 -69.94 -44.89 -26.95
C LYS A 62 -68.83 -44.12 -26.22
N SER A 63 -68.33 -44.66 -25.12
CA SER A 63 -67.27 -44.00 -24.35
C SER A 63 -65.91 -44.14 -25.03
N ASP A 64 -65.20 -43.01 -25.16
CA ASP A 64 -63.77 -43.01 -25.45
C ASP A 64 -62.99 -43.45 -24.20
N ILE A 65 -61.72 -43.83 -24.37
CA ILE A 65 -60.80 -44.29 -23.30
C ILE A 65 -60.74 -43.31 -22.10
N TYR A 66 -61.10 -42.04 -22.32
CA TYR A 66 -61.12 -40.97 -21.32
C TYR A 66 -62.24 -41.09 -20.26
N PHE A 67 -63.36 -41.76 -20.57
CA PHE A 67 -64.52 -41.88 -19.67
C PHE A 67 -65.11 -43.29 -19.73
N ASP A 68 -64.26 -44.31 -19.58
CA ASP A 68 -64.68 -45.72 -19.56
C ASP A 68 -64.72 -46.25 -18.11
N PRO A 69 -65.91 -46.50 -17.53
CA PRO A 69 -66.06 -47.07 -16.18
C PRO A 69 -65.40 -48.44 -16.01
N ASN A 70 -65.31 -49.24 -17.07
CA ASN A 70 -64.66 -50.56 -17.01
C ASN A 70 -63.13 -50.45 -16.92
N ARG A 71 -62.57 -49.32 -17.36
CA ARG A 71 -61.13 -49.01 -17.32
C ARG A 71 -60.87 -47.75 -16.49
N ALA A 72 -61.52 -47.63 -15.33
CA ALA A 72 -61.43 -46.47 -14.45
C ALA A 72 -59.99 -46.05 -14.10
N PHE A 73 -59.06 -47.00 -13.97
CA PHE A 73 -57.65 -46.69 -13.76
C PHE A 73 -57.01 -45.97 -14.96
N ALA A 74 -57.24 -46.46 -16.19
CA ALA A 74 -56.75 -45.79 -17.39
C ALA A 74 -57.37 -44.40 -17.54
N ALA A 75 -58.68 -44.27 -17.33
CA ALA A 75 -59.40 -43.00 -17.35
C ALA A 75 -58.82 -41.99 -16.33
N SER A 76 -58.46 -42.45 -15.11
CA SER A 76 -57.81 -41.61 -14.10
C SER A 76 -56.42 -41.11 -14.51
N VAL A 77 -55.60 -41.95 -15.16
CA VAL A 77 -54.28 -41.56 -15.67
C VAL A 77 -54.39 -40.55 -16.81
N TYR A 78 -55.33 -40.72 -17.74
CA TYR A 78 -55.58 -39.71 -18.76
C TYR A 78 -56.13 -38.41 -18.15
N HIS A 79 -57.01 -38.49 -17.14
CA HIS A 79 -57.48 -37.32 -16.42
C HIS A 79 -56.33 -36.60 -15.70
N PHE A 80 -55.34 -37.33 -15.16
CA PHE A 80 -54.13 -36.74 -14.60
C PHE A 80 -53.36 -35.93 -15.65
N LEU A 81 -53.10 -36.51 -16.82
CA LEU A 81 -52.38 -35.81 -17.91
C LEU A 81 -53.16 -34.59 -18.42
N THR A 82 -54.48 -34.71 -18.55
CA THR A 82 -55.36 -33.60 -18.93
C THR A 82 -55.36 -32.50 -17.85
N ALA A 83 -55.40 -32.87 -16.57
CA ALA A 83 -55.33 -31.92 -15.46
C ALA A 83 -53.98 -31.19 -15.39
N VAL A 84 -52.86 -31.90 -15.64
CA VAL A 84 -51.53 -31.27 -15.74
C VAL A 84 -51.50 -30.26 -16.89
N MET A 85 -52.05 -30.59 -18.06
CA MET A 85 -52.14 -29.65 -19.18
C MET A 85 -53.04 -28.45 -18.84
N LEU A 86 -54.21 -28.71 -18.25
CA LEU A 86 -55.17 -27.67 -17.89
C LEU A 86 -54.59 -26.69 -16.87
N TYR A 87 -53.85 -27.19 -15.87
CA TYR A 87 -53.26 -26.37 -14.81
C TYR A 87 -51.85 -25.87 -15.11
N SER A 88 -51.29 -26.16 -16.30
CA SER A 88 -49.94 -25.73 -16.70
C SER A 88 -49.71 -24.21 -16.62
N TYR A 89 -50.79 -23.40 -16.70
CA TYR A 89 -50.72 -21.95 -16.50
C TYR A 89 -50.29 -21.51 -15.09
N LEU A 90 -50.33 -22.41 -14.09
CA LEU A 90 -49.81 -22.15 -12.74
C LEU A 90 -48.30 -21.87 -12.72
N ILE A 91 -47.57 -22.31 -13.75
CA ILE A 91 -46.16 -21.99 -13.94
C ILE A 91 -46.06 -20.90 -15.01
N PRO A 92 -46.04 -19.61 -14.63
CA PRO A 92 -46.09 -18.52 -15.58
C PRO A 92 -44.78 -18.39 -16.34
N ILE A 93 -44.74 -18.91 -17.58
CA ILE A 93 -43.59 -18.77 -18.49
C ILE A 93 -43.29 -17.28 -18.76
N SER A 94 -44.33 -16.44 -18.78
CA SER A 94 -44.22 -14.99 -18.95
C SER A 94 -43.47 -14.27 -17.83
N LEU A 95 -43.33 -14.88 -16.64
CA LEU A 95 -42.60 -14.29 -15.52
C LEU A 95 -41.11 -14.15 -15.84
N TYR A 96 -40.51 -15.14 -16.50
CA TYR A 96 -39.10 -15.11 -16.88
C TYR A 96 -38.82 -13.98 -17.87
N VAL A 97 -39.61 -13.90 -18.94
CA VAL A 97 -39.44 -12.89 -19.99
C VAL A 97 -39.67 -11.49 -19.43
N SER A 98 -40.72 -11.30 -18.62
CA SER A 98 -41.02 -10.00 -18.01
C SER A 98 -39.88 -9.52 -17.10
N ILE A 99 -39.29 -10.39 -16.28
CA ILE A 99 -38.18 -10.02 -15.39
C ILE A 99 -36.94 -9.61 -16.21
N GLU A 100 -36.62 -10.35 -17.28
CA GLU A 100 -35.47 -10.00 -18.14
C GLU A 100 -35.67 -8.67 -18.86
N ILE A 101 -36.88 -8.38 -19.36
CA ILE A 101 -37.19 -7.08 -19.96
C ILE A 101 -37.02 -5.95 -18.93
N VAL A 102 -37.53 -6.13 -17.71
CA VAL A 102 -37.38 -5.12 -16.64
C VAL A 102 -35.91 -4.87 -16.31
N LYS A 103 -35.08 -5.92 -16.18
CA LYS A 103 -33.63 -5.81 -15.95
C LYS A 103 -32.92 -5.03 -17.05
N VAL A 104 -33.27 -5.29 -18.31
CA VAL A 104 -32.71 -4.57 -19.47
C VAL A 104 -33.10 -3.10 -19.43
N LEU A 105 -34.38 -2.78 -19.19
CA LEU A 105 -34.83 -1.39 -19.12
C LEU A 105 -34.18 -0.63 -17.95
N GLN A 106 -34.02 -1.27 -16.79
CA GLN A 106 -33.32 -0.68 -15.65
C GLN A 106 -31.85 -0.37 -15.97
N SER A 107 -31.16 -1.25 -16.72
CA SER A 107 -29.80 -1.00 -17.17
C SER A 107 -29.70 0.24 -18.06
N MET A 108 -30.69 0.45 -18.92
CA MET A 108 -30.75 1.62 -19.81
C MET A 108 -30.92 2.90 -18.99
N PHE A 109 -31.76 2.89 -17.96
CA PHE A 109 -31.92 4.05 -17.08
C PHE A 109 -30.65 4.41 -16.31
N ILE A 110 -29.91 3.42 -15.80
CA ILE A 110 -28.61 3.67 -15.15
C ILE A 110 -27.63 4.32 -16.13
N ASN A 111 -27.59 3.83 -17.38
CA ASN A 111 -26.66 4.34 -18.40
C ASN A 111 -27.01 5.75 -18.90
N GLN A 112 -28.27 6.17 -18.77
CA GLN A 112 -28.78 7.46 -19.24
C GLN A 112 -28.95 8.48 -18.09
N ASP A 113 -28.44 8.18 -16.90
CA ASP A 113 -28.55 9.09 -15.76
C ASP A 113 -27.45 10.16 -15.78
N ILE A 114 -27.87 11.42 -15.96
CA ILE A 114 -26.99 12.58 -15.94
C ILE A 114 -26.37 12.83 -14.56
N HIS A 115 -27.02 12.40 -13.47
CA HIS A 115 -26.49 12.56 -12.12
C HIS A 115 -25.34 11.60 -11.82
N MET A 116 -25.19 10.53 -12.61
CA MET A 116 -24.08 9.59 -12.54
C MET A 116 -23.04 9.79 -13.66
N TYR A 117 -23.07 10.94 -14.33
CA TYR A 117 -22.09 11.33 -15.35
C TYR A 117 -20.91 12.08 -14.73
N TYR A 118 -19.69 11.65 -15.05
CA TYR A 118 -18.45 12.28 -14.59
C TYR A 118 -17.83 13.14 -15.69
N GLU A 119 -17.99 14.46 -15.55
CA GLU A 119 -17.61 15.48 -16.53
C GLU A 119 -16.11 15.53 -16.81
N GLU A 120 -15.25 15.43 -15.78
CA GLU A 120 -13.80 15.61 -15.96
C GLU A 120 -13.14 14.57 -16.87
N THR A 121 -13.73 13.37 -16.98
CA THR A 121 -13.22 12.31 -17.87
C THR A 121 -14.20 11.91 -18.97
N ASP A 122 -15.30 12.65 -19.12
CA ASP A 122 -16.38 12.38 -20.08
C ASP A 122 -16.86 10.91 -20.02
N LYS A 123 -17.23 10.46 -18.82
CA LYS A 123 -17.65 9.07 -18.58
C LYS A 123 -19.01 8.98 -17.91
N PRO A 124 -20.04 8.44 -18.58
CA PRO A 124 -21.29 8.06 -17.93
C PRO A 124 -21.11 6.79 -17.10
N ALA A 125 -22.02 6.55 -16.16
CA ALA A 125 -22.15 5.25 -15.53
C ALA A 125 -22.50 4.19 -16.59
N HIS A 126 -21.80 3.06 -16.57
CA HIS A 126 -22.03 1.98 -17.51
C HIS A 126 -22.29 0.66 -16.80
N ALA A 127 -23.52 0.18 -16.92
CA ALA A 127 -24.02 -1.05 -16.38
C ALA A 127 -23.54 -2.24 -17.24
N ARG A 128 -22.56 -3.00 -16.75
CA ARG A 128 -21.92 -4.10 -17.53
C ARG A 128 -22.69 -5.42 -17.53
N THR A 129 -23.64 -5.62 -16.61
CA THR A 129 -24.30 -6.92 -16.42
C THR A 129 -25.74 -6.71 -15.98
N SER A 130 -26.71 -7.20 -16.77
CA SER A 130 -28.13 -6.98 -16.55
C SER A 130 -28.72 -7.61 -15.27
N ASN A 131 -28.03 -8.60 -14.70
CA ASN A 131 -28.65 -9.55 -13.79
C ASN A 131 -28.55 -9.18 -12.30
N LEU A 132 -27.85 -8.10 -11.94
CA LEU A 132 -27.46 -7.82 -10.55
C LEU A 132 -28.00 -6.50 -9.98
N TYR A 133 -28.71 -5.67 -10.76
CA TYR A 133 -29.11 -4.34 -10.29
C TYR A 133 -30.09 -4.40 -9.11
N GLU A 134 -30.93 -5.43 -9.05
CA GLU A 134 -31.85 -5.67 -7.94
C GLU A 134 -31.13 -5.95 -6.60
N GLU A 135 -29.88 -6.42 -6.65
CA GLU A 135 -29.06 -6.61 -5.46
C GLU A 135 -28.42 -5.32 -4.96
N LEU A 136 -28.29 -4.29 -5.81
CA LEU A 136 -27.67 -3.02 -5.43
C LEU A 136 -28.44 -2.34 -4.29
N GLY A 137 -29.77 -2.47 -4.27
CA GLY A 137 -30.62 -2.01 -3.18
C GLY A 137 -30.61 -2.88 -1.92
N GLN A 138 -29.91 -4.03 -1.95
CA GLN A 138 -29.78 -4.97 -0.84
C GLN A 138 -28.34 -5.02 -0.28
N VAL A 139 -27.46 -4.12 -0.73
CA VAL A 139 -26.08 -4.05 -0.25
C VAL A 139 -26.08 -3.54 1.19
N ASP A 140 -25.57 -4.37 2.09
CA ASP A 140 -25.42 -4.04 3.52
C ASP A 140 -24.04 -3.44 3.83
N THR A 141 -22.99 -3.96 3.19
CA THR A 141 -21.60 -3.55 3.45
C THR A 141 -20.92 -3.17 2.14
N ILE A 142 -20.36 -1.96 2.07
CA ILE A 142 -19.52 -1.49 0.97
C ILE A 142 -18.06 -1.62 1.40
N LEU A 143 -17.29 -2.42 0.66
CA LEU A 143 -15.85 -2.49 0.79
C LEU A 143 -15.24 -1.61 -0.31
N SER A 144 -14.53 -0.57 0.09
CA SER A 144 -13.89 0.37 -0.84
C SER A 144 -12.38 0.34 -0.65
N ASP A 145 -11.64 0.42 -1.75
CA ASP A 145 -10.21 0.64 -1.69
C ASP A 145 -9.91 2.11 -1.35
N LYS A 146 -8.83 2.34 -0.61
CA LYS A 146 -8.44 3.71 -0.22
C LYS A 146 -7.99 4.49 -1.45
N THR A 147 -7.04 3.95 -2.18
CA THR A 147 -6.32 4.68 -3.23
C THR A 147 -7.08 4.61 -4.54
N GLY A 148 -7.36 5.77 -5.15
CA GLY A 148 -8.06 5.85 -6.43
C GLY A 148 -9.59 5.69 -6.35
N THR A 149 -10.14 5.37 -5.17
CA THR A 149 -11.60 5.39 -4.93
C THR A 149 -11.97 6.43 -3.88
N LEU A 150 -11.45 6.32 -2.65
CA LEU A 150 -11.73 7.31 -1.59
C LEU A 150 -10.83 8.54 -1.68
N THR A 151 -9.60 8.36 -2.13
CA THR A 151 -8.63 9.44 -2.25
C THR A 151 -8.13 9.59 -3.68
N CYS A 152 -8.14 10.82 -4.18
CA CYS A 152 -7.32 11.19 -5.33
C CYS A 152 -5.84 11.10 -4.93
N ASN A 153 -4.96 10.60 -5.79
CA ASN A 153 -3.52 10.59 -5.55
C ASN A 153 -2.90 11.99 -5.76
N SER A 154 -3.60 13.03 -5.26
CA SER A 154 -3.20 14.43 -5.30
C SER A 154 -3.17 14.92 -3.86
N MET A 155 -2.05 15.53 -3.46
CA MET A 155 -1.86 16.08 -2.12
C MET A 155 -1.89 17.59 -2.21
N GLU A 156 -2.58 18.25 -1.28
CA GLU A 156 -2.66 19.71 -1.19
C GLU A 156 -2.05 20.19 0.13
N PHE A 157 -1.36 21.32 0.08
CA PHE A 157 -0.86 21.99 1.29
C PHE A 157 -1.94 22.93 1.85
N VAL A 158 -2.36 22.70 3.10
CA VAL A 158 -3.56 23.35 3.69
C VAL A 158 -3.24 24.22 4.91
N LYS A 159 -2.50 23.69 5.90
CA LYS A 159 -2.19 24.37 7.17
C LYS A 159 -0.71 24.21 7.50
N CYS A 160 -0.13 25.16 8.23
CA CYS A 160 1.19 24.99 8.83
C CYS A 160 1.32 25.72 10.17
N SER A 161 2.19 25.21 11.04
CA SER A 161 2.55 25.88 12.28
C SER A 161 4.02 26.32 12.22
N VAL A 162 4.29 27.59 12.51
CA VAL A 162 5.65 28.15 12.53
C VAL A 162 5.81 28.95 13.81
N ALA A 163 6.84 28.65 14.60
CA ALA A 163 7.15 29.31 15.88
C ALA A 163 5.91 29.41 16.81
N GLY A 164 5.18 28.31 16.97
CA GLY A 164 3.98 28.25 17.81
C GLY A 164 2.76 29.00 17.26
N THR A 165 2.82 29.52 16.03
CA THR A 165 1.67 30.18 15.39
C THR A 165 1.11 29.29 14.29
N ALA A 166 -0.19 28.98 14.35
CA ALA A 166 -0.90 28.29 13.28
C ALA A 166 -1.28 29.25 12.14
N TYR A 167 -1.09 28.79 10.91
CA TYR A 167 -1.38 29.47 9.66
C TYR A 167 -2.19 28.58 8.72
N GLY A 168 -3.00 29.23 7.87
CA GLY A 168 -3.88 28.57 6.91
C GLY A 168 -5.33 28.55 7.41
N ARG A 169 -6.20 29.27 6.70
CA ARG A 169 -7.65 29.24 6.87
C ARG A 169 -8.25 28.41 5.75
N GLY A 170 -8.52 27.15 6.03
CA GLY A 170 -9.19 26.22 5.13
C GLY A 170 -9.94 25.20 5.95
N ILE A 171 -11.27 25.16 5.79
CA ILE A 171 -12.11 24.09 6.35
C ILE A 171 -12.05 22.93 5.35
N THR A 172 -11.57 21.78 5.78
CA THR A 172 -11.58 20.59 4.91
C THR A 172 -13.01 20.08 4.72
N ASP A 173 -13.30 19.39 3.61
CA ASP A 173 -14.60 18.76 3.44
C ASP A 173 -14.91 17.74 4.55
N VAL A 174 -13.87 17.15 5.14
CA VAL A 174 -13.95 16.27 6.30
C VAL A 174 -14.41 17.03 7.54
N GLU A 175 -13.79 18.17 7.86
CA GLU A 175 -14.21 19.04 8.97
C GLU A 175 -15.66 19.52 8.77
N ARG A 176 -16.04 19.89 7.54
CA ARG A 176 -17.41 20.29 7.20
C ARG A 176 -18.42 19.15 7.39
N ALA A 177 -18.07 17.93 6.97
CA ALA A 177 -18.91 16.75 7.15
C ALA A 177 -19.05 16.34 8.62
N LEU A 178 -17.98 16.40 9.40
CA LEU A 178 -17.98 16.13 10.84
C LEU A 178 -18.84 17.15 11.61
N ALA A 179 -18.72 18.44 11.28
CA ALA A 179 -19.55 19.48 11.89
C ALA A 179 -21.05 19.27 11.57
N LYS A 180 -21.38 18.94 10.32
CA LYS A 180 -22.76 18.62 9.92
C LYS A 180 -23.33 17.41 10.66
N LYS A 181 -22.50 16.40 10.93
CA LYS A 181 -22.89 15.19 11.68
C LYS A 181 -23.10 15.48 13.17
N ASN A 182 -22.29 16.35 13.75
CA ASN A 182 -22.35 16.69 15.18
C ASN A 182 -23.38 17.78 15.51
N GLY A 183 -24.10 18.31 14.51
CA GLY A 183 -25.19 19.27 14.71
C GLY A 183 -24.72 20.65 15.19
N SER A 184 -23.43 20.95 15.12
CA SER A 184 -22.89 22.27 15.48
C SER A 184 -23.11 23.26 14.33
N PRO A 185 -23.59 24.49 14.61
CA PRO A 185 -23.62 25.54 13.60
C PRO A 185 -22.18 25.92 13.27
N LEU A 186 -21.75 25.64 12.03
CA LEU A 186 -20.54 26.23 11.49
C LEU A 186 -20.75 27.75 11.47
N MET A 187 -19.95 28.50 12.25
CA MET A 187 -19.82 29.93 12.03
C MET A 187 -19.11 30.12 10.70
N VAL A 188 -19.90 30.22 9.64
CA VAL A 188 -19.44 30.72 8.35
C VAL A 188 -19.23 32.22 8.55
N GLU A 189 -17.99 32.65 8.81
CA GLU A 189 -17.60 33.99 8.40
C GLU A 189 -17.54 33.98 6.87
N ASP A 190 -18.72 34.14 6.25
CA ASP A 190 -18.86 34.60 4.87
C ASP A 190 -18.43 36.06 4.85
N SER A 191 -17.13 36.30 5.03
CA SER A 191 -16.54 37.53 4.55
C SER A 191 -16.54 37.41 3.03
N ALA A 192 -17.59 37.96 2.44
CA ALA A 192 -17.77 38.18 1.02
C ALA A 192 -16.59 39.01 0.46
N VAL A 193 -15.48 38.34 0.18
CA VAL A 193 -14.52 38.79 -0.81
C VAL A 193 -14.49 37.66 -1.82
N SER A 194 -15.24 37.83 -2.90
CA SER A 194 -15.09 37.02 -4.10
C SER A 194 -13.61 36.99 -4.49
N PRO A 195 -12.87 35.87 -4.35
CA PRO A 195 -11.64 35.78 -5.08
C PRO A 195 -12.09 35.60 -6.52
N LYS A 196 -11.71 36.53 -7.39
CA LYS A 196 -11.61 36.21 -8.81
C LYS A 196 -10.95 34.84 -8.87
N LYS A 197 -11.60 33.83 -9.46
CA LYS A 197 -10.97 32.56 -9.81
C LYS A 197 -9.88 32.87 -10.84
N SER A 198 -8.77 33.45 -10.40
CA SER A 198 -7.51 33.29 -11.08
C SER A 198 -7.21 31.81 -10.98
N SER A 199 -6.74 31.25 -12.09
CA SER A 199 -6.41 29.85 -12.27
C SER A 199 -5.23 29.43 -11.39
N ILE A 200 -5.36 29.53 -10.07
CA ILE A 200 -4.39 29.04 -9.11
C ILE A 200 -4.48 27.52 -9.16
N THR A 201 -3.34 26.93 -9.49
CA THR A 201 -3.07 25.50 -9.70
C THR A 201 -3.83 24.62 -8.71
N LYS A 202 -4.48 23.53 -9.19
CA LYS A 202 -5.27 22.51 -8.44
C LYS A 202 -4.57 21.87 -7.21
N VAL A 203 -3.38 22.33 -6.81
CA VAL A 203 -2.47 21.71 -5.81
C VAL A 203 -2.27 22.61 -4.58
N PHE A 204 -2.81 23.83 -4.57
CA PHE A 204 -2.57 24.82 -3.51
C PHE A 204 -3.89 25.32 -2.90
N ASN A 205 -4.12 25.00 -1.63
CA ASN A 205 -5.31 25.38 -0.87
C ASN A 205 -4.93 25.97 0.49
N PHE A 206 -4.01 26.94 0.45
CA PHE A 206 -3.55 27.67 1.63
C PHE A 206 -3.92 29.14 1.48
N ASN A 207 -4.76 29.65 2.39
CA ASN A 207 -5.19 31.04 2.39
C ASN A 207 -4.92 31.68 3.77
N ASP A 208 -3.98 32.63 3.85
CA ASP A 208 -3.70 33.39 5.07
C ASP A 208 -3.19 34.80 4.72
N GLU A 209 -4.00 35.82 4.99
CA GLU A 209 -3.72 37.22 4.65
C GLU A 209 -2.37 37.72 5.22
N ARG A 210 -1.88 37.13 6.33
CA ARG A 210 -0.59 37.49 6.95
C ARG A 210 0.61 37.09 6.10
N ILE A 211 0.42 36.14 5.20
CA ILE A 211 1.47 35.53 4.37
C ILE A 211 1.29 35.89 2.89
N MET A 212 0.04 36.00 2.41
CA MET A 212 -0.27 36.18 0.98
C MET A 212 -0.11 37.63 0.47
N ASN A 213 -0.12 38.66 1.34
CA ASN A 213 -0.05 40.08 0.95
C ASN A 213 1.31 40.56 0.39
N ARG A 214 2.24 39.67 0.03
CA ARG A 214 3.55 40.01 -0.57
C ARG A 214 3.77 39.41 -1.96
N MET A 215 2.69 38.97 -2.62
CA MET A 215 2.75 38.24 -3.89
C MET A 215 2.65 39.17 -5.10
N ASP A 216 3.37 38.82 -6.17
CA ASP A 216 3.49 39.56 -7.42
C ASP A 216 3.20 38.55 -8.56
N GLU A 217 2.19 38.82 -9.40
CA GLU A 217 1.46 37.85 -10.26
C GLU A 217 2.25 37.27 -11.46
N SER A 218 3.58 37.35 -11.49
CA SER A 218 4.38 37.13 -12.71
C SER A 218 5.42 36.00 -12.63
N THR A 219 5.08 34.82 -12.12
CA THR A 219 6.04 33.68 -12.05
C THR A 219 5.77 32.56 -13.07
N CYS A 220 6.83 32.25 -13.82
CA CYS A 220 6.93 31.19 -14.84
C CYS A 220 6.42 29.82 -14.37
N LYS A 221 5.77 29.11 -15.30
CA LYS A 221 5.24 27.74 -15.14
C LYS A 221 6.36 26.70 -15.20
N ILE A 222 7.20 26.64 -14.17
CA ILE A 222 8.16 25.56 -13.94
C ILE A 222 7.41 24.35 -13.39
N SER A 223 7.50 23.20 -14.05
CA SER A 223 7.01 21.89 -13.58
C SER A 223 8.07 21.23 -12.68
N TYR A 224 7.64 20.69 -11.54
CA TYR A 224 8.50 19.95 -10.61
C TYR A 224 8.10 18.47 -10.61
N GLU A 225 9.07 17.59 -10.80
CA GLU A 225 8.90 16.15 -10.64
C GLU A 225 9.48 15.74 -9.29
N ALA A 226 8.64 15.14 -8.45
CA ALA A 226 9.01 14.68 -7.11
C ALA A 226 8.85 13.17 -7.03
N GLU A 227 9.64 12.52 -6.15
CA GLU A 227 9.49 11.09 -5.89
C GLU A 227 8.16 10.77 -5.19
N SER A 228 7.57 11.76 -4.50
CA SER A 228 6.30 11.60 -3.80
C SER A 228 5.40 12.84 -3.89
N PRO A 229 4.06 12.66 -3.90
CA PRO A 229 3.11 13.76 -4.13
C PRO A 229 3.06 14.79 -2.98
N ASP A 230 3.39 14.39 -1.76
CA ASP A 230 3.56 15.28 -0.61
C ASP A 230 4.71 16.27 -0.84
N GLU A 231 5.86 15.81 -1.34
CA GLU A 231 6.99 16.69 -1.67
C GLU A 231 6.64 17.69 -2.76
N ALA A 232 5.94 17.24 -3.81
CA ALA A 232 5.46 18.13 -4.87
C ALA A 232 4.56 19.25 -4.31
N ALA A 233 3.65 18.93 -3.40
CA ALA A 233 2.77 19.91 -2.77
C ALA A 233 3.55 20.96 -1.96
N PHE A 234 4.57 20.56 -1.21
CA PHE A 234 5.42 21.49 -0.47
C PHE A 234 6.21 22.42 -1.38
N VAL A 235 6.78 21.92 -2.48
CA VAL A 235 7.57 22.73 -3.41
C VAL A 235 6.69 23.74 -4.14
N VAL A 236 5.48 23.35 -4.53
CA VAL A 236 4.48 24.27 -5.09
C VAL A 236 4.13 25.36 -4.10
N ALA A 237 3.90 25.02 -2.83
CA ALA A 237 3.62 26.01 -1.78
C ALA A 237 4.82 26.94 -1.48
N ALA A 238 6.05 26.43 -1.59
CA ALA A 238 7.27 27.21 -1.34
C ALA A 238 7.60 28.16 -2.51
N LYS A 239 7.28 27.77 -3.75
CA LYS A 239 7.53 28.55 -4.98
C LYS A 239 6.92 29.95 -4.92
N GLU A 240 5.79 30.10 -4.24
CA GLU A 240 5.08 31.38 -4.15
C GLU A 240 5.74 32.39 -3.17
N LYS A 241 6.82 32.01 -2.46
CA LYS A 241 7.53 32.88 -1.52
C LYS A 241 8.93 33.27 -2.03
N ARG A 242 9.12 34.57 -2.33
CA ARG A 242 10.38 35.14 -2.83
C ARG A 242 11.38 35.45 -1.70
N ALA A 243 12.41 34.63 -1.57
CA ALA A 243 13.77 35.03 -1.17
C ALA A 243 14.76 34.04 -1.79
N ALA A 244 15.50 34.47 -2.82
CA ALA A 244 16.52 33.64 -3.44
C ALA A 244 17.78 33.65 -2.58
N ARG A 245 18.16 32.48 -2.04
CA ARG A 245 19.45 32.23 -1.39
C ARG A 245 20.10 31.04 -2.07
N LEU A 246 21.39 31.15 -2.38
CA LEU A 246 22.13 30.05 -3.00
C LEU A 246 22.69 29.13 -1.90
N TYR A 247 22.39 27.85 -2.02
CA TYR A 247 22.92 26.82 -1.15
C TYR A 247 23.78 25.84 -1.95
N SER A 248 24.92 25.47 -1.40
CA SER A 248 25.71 24.34 -1.89
C SER A 248 25.36 23.08 -1.09
N ILE A 249 24.92 22.03 -1.77
CA ILE A 249 24.58 20.76 -1.12
C ILE A 249 25.90 20.04 -0.80
N LEU A 250 26.18 19.83 0.48
CA LEU A 250 27.33 19.06 0.93
C LEU A 250 26.99 17.57 1.00
N ASN A 251 25.78 17.24 1.47
CA ASN A 251 25.36 15.84 1.57
C ASN A 251 23.84 15.69 1.64
N VAL A 252 23.33 14.55 1.18
CA VAL A 252 21.91 14.18 1.21
C VAL A 252 21.76 12.85 1.96
N LEU A 253 20.95 12.85 3.01
CA LEU A 253 20.59 11.67 3.79
C LEU A 253 19.15 11.29 3.46
N GLU A 254 18.99 10.43 2.46
CA GLU A 254 17.71 10.01 1.89
C GLU A 254 16.71 9.48 2.91
N PHE A 255 15.42 9.53 2.54
CA PHE A 255 14.36 8.94 3.32
C PHE A 255 14.53 7.42 3.40
N ASN A 256 14.30 6.86 4.59
CA ASN A 256 14.25 5.41 4.79
C ASN A 256 13.10 5.10 5.75
N SER A 257 12.31 4.07 5.48
CA SER A 257 11.18 3.64 6.33
C SER A 257 11.58 3.34 7.78
N ALA A 258 12.83 2.94 8.02
CA ALA A 258 13.37 2.77 9.38
C ALA A 258 13.65 4.10 10.07
N ARG A 259 14.11 5.11 9.32
CA ARG A 259 14.46 6.44 9.84
C ARG A 259 13.25 7.37 9.94
N LYS A 260 12.23 7.17 9.09
CA LYS A 260 11.02 8.00 8.93
C LYS A 260 11.29 9.51 8.79
N ARG A 261 12.46 9.86 8.24
CA ARG A 261 12.92 11.24 8.03
C ARG A 261 13.94 11.30 6.91
N MET A 262 14.09 12.47 6.32
CA MET A 262 15.08 12.85 5.32
C MET A 262 15.86 14.06 5.82
N SER A 263 17.15 14.16 5.51
CA SER A 263 17.96 15.30 5.90
C SER A 263 18.90 15.73 4.78
N VAL A 264 19.23 17.01 4.71
CA VAL A 264 20.20 17.58 3.76
C VAL A 264 21.15 18.47 4.52
N ILE A 265 22.44 18.35 4.24
CA ILE A 265 23.48 19.24 4.76
C ILE A 265 23.83 20.22 3.65
N VAL A 266 23.63 21.50 3.92
CA VAL A 266 23.89 22.58 2.98
C VAL A 266 24.89 23.57 3.56
N LYS A 267 25.62 24.24 2.69
CA LYS A 267 26.45 25.38 3.03
C LYS A 267 25.91 26.63 2.35
N ASP A 268 25.60 27.63 3.18
CA ASP A 268 25.08 28.93 2.77
C ASP A 268 26.19 29.82 2.16
N GLU A 269 25.81 30.93 1.53
CA GLU A 269 26.72 31.93 0.94
C GLU A 269 27.69 32.51 1.98
N GLU A 270 27.24 32.63 3.24
CA GLU A 270 28.05 33.07 4.38
C GLU A 270 29.05 31.99 4.87
N GLY A 271 29.05 30.81 4.25
CA GLY A 271 29.94 29.70 4.60
C GLY A 271 29.52 28.92 5.85
N LYS A 272 28.34 29.20 6.40
CA LYS A 272 27.71 28.43 7.50
C LYS A 272 27.18 27.10 6.99
N ILE A 273 27.34 26.04 7.79
CA ILE A 273 26.84 24.70 7.47
C ILE A 273 25.54 24.46 8.23
N LEU A 274 24.48 24.13 7.51
CA LEU A 274 23.15 23.88 8.05
C LEU A 274 22.72 22.44 7.74
N LEU A 275 22.27 21.72 8.77
CA LEU A 275 21.55 20.46 8.63
C LEU A 275 20.05 20.77 8.64
N LEU A 276 19.38 20.54 7.52
CA LEU A 276 17.93 20.64 7.38
C LEU A 276 17.33 19.24 7.45
N CYS A 277 16.29 19.02 8.24
CA CYS A 277 15.66 17.72 8.42
C CYS A 277 14.14 17.82 8.39
N LYS A 278 13.50 16.96 7.58
CA LYS A 278 12.04 16.77 7.55
C LYS A 278 11.68 15.33 7.93
N GLY A 279 10.64 15.12 8.72
CA GLY A 279 10.25 13.77 9.10
C GLY A 279 8.92 13.67 9.84
N ALA A 280 8.58 12.45 10.25
CA ALA A 280 7.42 12.18 11.08
C ALA A 280 7.57 12.81 12.47
N ASP A 281 6.44 13.25 13.02
CA ASP A 281 6.31 13.79 14.37
C ASP A 281 6.93 12.90 15.46
N SER A 282 6.62 11.61 15.43
CA SER A 282 7.15 10.59 16.34
C SER A 282 8.69 10.52 16.40
N VAL A 283 9.40 10.88 15.33
CA VAL A 283 10.87 10.79 15.28
C VAL A 283 11.53 12.14 15.49
N MET A 284 10.89 13.23 15.07
CA MET A 284 11.50 14.55 15.08
C MET A 284 11.52 15.17 16.48
N PHE A 285 10.45 15.01 17.27
CA PHE A 285 10.40 15.57 18.63
C PHE A 285 11.46 14.98 19.58
N GLU A 286 11.80 13.69 19.42
CA GLU A 286 12.84 13.04 20.22
C GLU A 286 14.25 13.59 19.95
N ARG A 287 14.44 14.29 18.83
CA ARG A 287 15.74 14.78 18.34
C ARG A 287 15.95 16.28 18.54
N LEU A 288 14.98 16.96 19.15
CA LEU A 288 15.11 18.38 19.48
C LEU A 288 16.08 18.58 20.63
N ALA A 289 16.97 19.56 20.48
CA ALA A 289 17.90 19.99 21.52
C ALA A 289 17.14 20.47 22.77
N LYS A 290 17.71 20.28 23.97
CA LYS A 290 17.07 20.69 25.22
C LYS A 290 16.74 22.19 25.27
N SER A 291 17.58 23.02 24.64
CA SER A 291 17.42 24.48 24.55
C SER A 291 16.49 24.94 23.42
N GLY A 292 16.08 24.06 22.50
CA GLY A 292 15.29 24.41 21.31
C GLY A 292 13.82 24.01 21.39
N ARG A 293 13.27 23.88 22.60
CA ARG A 293 11.92 23.33 22.87
C ARG A 293 10.86 24.36 23.22
N GLU A 294 11.17 25.65 23.04
CA GLU A 294 10.28 26.77 23.39
C GLU A 294 8.85 26.62 22.84
N PHE A 295 8.73 26.18 21.58
CA PHE A 295 7.43 26.02 20.91
C PHE A 295 6.97 24.56 20.82
N GLU A 296 7.63 23.61 21.50
CA GLU A 296 7.37 22.18 21.33
C GLU A 296 5.93 21.81 21.71
N GLU A 297 5.45 22.31 22.85
CA GLU A 297 4.12 22.00 23.39
C GLU A 297 3.01 22.50 22.45
N ILE A 298 3.05 23.78 22.10
CA ILE A 298 2.08 24.40 21.18
C ILE A 298 2.12 23.73 19.79
N THR A 299 3.32 23.41 19.29
CA THR A 299 3.46 22.74 17.99
C THR A 299 2.87 21.33 18.04
N ARG A 300 2.99 20.62 19.16
CA ARG A 300 2.42 19.29 19.36
C ARG A 300 0.90 19.33 19.41
N GLU A 301 0.32 20.34 20.05
CA GLU A 301 -1.12 20.59 20.03
C GLU A 301 -1.63 20.80 18.60
N HIS A 302 -0.98 21.67 17.82
CA HIS A 302 -1.36 21.88 16.41
C HIS A 302 -1.20 20.61 15.57
N VAL A 303 -0.14 19.81 15.78
CA VAL A 303 0.04 18.54 15.07
C VAL A 303 -1.10 17.57 15.37
N ASN A 304 -1.54 17.48 16.62
CA ASN A 304 -2.68 16.64 17.00
C ASN A 304 -3.98 17.15 16.37
N GLU A 305 -4.24 18.46 16.43
CA GLU A 305 -5.41 19.07 15.79
C GLU A 305 -5.45 18.80 14.28
N TYR A 306 -4.30 18.93 13.61
CA TYR A 306 -4.20 18.66 12.17
C TYR A 306 -4.40 17.17 11.86
N ALA A 307 -3.88 16.27 12.70
CA ALA A 307 -4.09 14.84 12.55
C ALA A 307 -5.57 14.45 12.75
N ASP A 308 -6.25 15.04 13.74
CA ASP A 308 -7.68 14.85 13.99
C ASP A 308 -8.54 15.38 12.84
N ALA A 309 -8.08 16.43 12.15
CA ALA A 309 -8.67 16.93 10.92
C ALA A 309 -8.37 16.07 9.67
N GLY A 310 -7.63 14.96 9.82
CA GLY A 310 -7.26 14.05 8.74
C GLY A 310 -6.12 14.56 7.84
N LEU A 311 -5.38 15.59 8.26
CA LEU A 311 -4.24 16.11 7.53
C LEU A 311 -2.99 15.28 7.81
N ARG A 312 -2.15 15.12 6.77
CA ARG A 312 -0.83 14.52 6.94
C ARG A 312 0.15 15.56 7.46
N THR A 313 0.68 15.34 8.66
CA THR A 313 1.62 16.25 9.31
C THR A 313 3.08 15.84 9.06
N LEU A 314 3.97 16.83 8.92
CA LEU A 314 5.42 16.65 8.86
C LEU A 314 6.08 17.74 9.72
N ILE A 315 7.18 17.37 10.37
CA ILE A 315 7.98 18.30 11.17
C ILE A 315 9.26 18.64 10.43
N LEU A 316 9.55 19.93 10.36
CA LEU A 316 10.80 20.50 9.84
C LEU A 316 11.63 21.02 11.02
N ALA A 317 12.91 20.64 11.06
CA ALA A 317 13.88 21.14 12.02
C ALA A 317 15.20 21.44 11.32
N TYR A 318 15.98 22.35 11.89
CA TYR A 318 17.33 22.64 11.43
C TYR A 318 18.31 22.73 12.59
N ARG A 319 19.59 22.54 12.28
CA ARG A 319 20.72 22.78 13.20
C ARG A 319 21.88 23.38 12.43
N GLU A 320 22.50 24.41 13.00
CA GLU A 320 23.81 24.90 12.54
C GLU A 320 24.92 23.96 13.04
N ILE A 321 25.79 23.54 12.12
CA ILE A 321 26.93 22.65 12.39
C ILE A 321 28.19 23.50 12.31
N THR A 322 29.06 23.41 13.32
CA THR A 322 30.34 24.10 13.29
C THR A 322 31.30 23.42 12.32
N LYS A 323 32.25 24.18 11.76
CA LYS A 323 33.24 23.60 10.84
C LYS A 323 34.01 22.44 11.49
N ASP A 324 34.27 22.52 12.79
CA ASP A 324 34.97 21.50 13.56
C ASP A 324 34.18 20.19 13.68
N GLU A 325 32.87 20.28 13.89
CA GLU A 325 31.99 19.10 13.91
C GLU A 325 31.91 18.41 12.54
N TYR A 326 32.09 19.16 11.45
CA TYR A 326 32.08 18.64 10.08
C TYR A 326 33.48 18.26 9.56
N GLN A 327 34.48 18.08 10.42
CA GLN A 327 35.85 17.67 10.02
C GLN A 327 36.00 16.15 9.81
N VAL A 328 35.00 15.33 10.13
CA VAL A 328 35.12 13.86 10.03
C VAL A 328 35.54 13.38 8.63
N PRO A 329 34.95 13.86 7.52
CA PRO A 329 35.39 13.47 6.18
C PRO A 329 36.84 13.89 5.89
N GLU A 330 37.24 15.09 6.32
CA GLU A 330 38.60 15.62 6.13
C GLU A 330 39.64 14.80 6.92
N CYS A 331 39.30 14.40 8.15
CA CYS A 331 40.14 13.54 8.98
C CYS A 331 40.31 12.16 8.34
N ILE A 332 39.22 11.55 7.88
CA ILE A 332 39.23 10.25 7.20
C ILE A 332 40.07 10.30 5.92
N ASP A 333 39.96 11.37 5.13
CA ASP A 333 40.77 11.54 3.93
C ASP A 333 42.27 11.70 4.25
N LYS A 334 42.63 12.44 5.31
CA LYS A 334 44.03 12.55 5.76
C LYS A 334 44.59 11.20 6.24
N LEU A 335 43.82 10.44 7.01
CA LEU A 335 44.21 9.11 7.48
C LEU A 335 44.39 8.14 6.30
N ALA A 336 43.46 8.18 5.33
CA ALA A 336 43.53 7.37 4.12
C ALA A 336 44.75 7.74 3.24
N GLN A 337 45.10 9.03 3.13
CA GLN A 337 46.30 9.49 2.41
C GLN A 337 47.60 8.99 3.04
N VAL A 338 47.63 8.80 4.36
CA VAL A 338 48.77 8.23 5.10
C VAL A 338 48.78 6.69 5.02
N GLY A 339 47.81 6.08 4.32
CA GLY A 339 47.72 4.63 4.12
C GLY A 339 47.06 3.87 5.27
N ILE A 340 46.39 4.58 6.20
CA ILE A 340 45.63 3.95 7.29
C ILE A 340 44.30 3.46 6.72
N LYS A 341 44.07 2.14 6.79
CA LYS A 341 42.82 1.51 6.37
C LYS A 341 41.78 1.64 7.47
N ILE A 342 40.61 2.16 7.13
CA ILE A 342 39.52 2.40 8.08
C ILE A 342 38.43 1.34 7.85
N TRP A 343 38.09 0.62 8.92
CA TRP A 343 37.06 -0.41 8.92
C TRP A 343 35.92 0.06 9.82
N VAL A 344 34.71 0.19 9.28
CA VAL A 344 33.54 0.66 10.02
C VAL A 344 32.70 -0.54 10.44
N LEU A 345 32.54 -0.73 11.75
CA LEU A 345 31.71 -1.78 12.33
C LEU A 345 30.47 -1.13 12.98
N THR A 346 29.31 -1.18 12.32
CA THR A 346 28.08 -0.55 12.81
C THR A 346 26.97 -1.56 13.10
N GLY A 347 26.11 -1.22 14.06
CA GLY A 347 24.85 -1.93 14.33
C GLY A 347 23.71 -1.50 13.40
N ASP A 348 23.92 -0.47 12.58
CA ASP A 348 22.92 0.05 11.64
C ASP A 348 22.64 -0.89 10.47
N LYS A 349 21.51 -0.65 9.80
CA LYS A 349 21.16 -1.30 8.53
C LYS A 349 22.17 -0.95 7.43
N MET A 350 22.28 -1.83 6.44
CA MET A 350 23.24 -1.71 5.35
C MET A 350 23.09 -0.39 4.59
N GLU A 351 21.88 0.04 4.26
CA GLU A 351 21.66 1.28 3.49
C GLU A 351 22.15 2.50 4.27
N THR A 352 21.89 2.53 5.59
CA THR A 352 22.37 3.61 6.46
C THR A 352 23.89 3.62 6.54
N ALA A 353 24.52 2.44 6.67
CA ALA A 353 25.97 2.33 6.74
C ALA A 353 26.66 2.77 5.44
N ILE A 354 26.08 2.42 4.28
CA ILE A 354 26.56 2.88 2.96
C ILE A 354 26.43 4.41 2.86
N ASN A 355 25.29 4.97 3.26
CA ASN A 355 25.07 6.42 3.22
C ASN A 355 26.04 7.17 4.14
N ILE A 356 26.34 6.62 5.33
CA ILE A 356 27.37 7.16 6.23
C ILE A 356 28.75 7.02 5.58
N GLY A 357 29.04 5.90 4.92
CA GLY A 357 30.28 5.68 4.19
C GLY A 357 30.53 6.75 3.12
N TYR A 358 29.51 7.09 2.33
CA TYR A 358 29.58 8.20 1.37
C TYR A 358 29.68 9.56 2.06
N ALA A 359 28.91 9.79 3.13
CA ALA A 359 28.94 11.03 3.90
C ALA A 359 30.33 11.36 4.48
N CYS A 360 31.08 10.31 4.83
CA CYS A 360 32.38 10.40 5.48
C CYS A 360 33.56 10.25 4.50
N SER A 361 33.33 10.29 3.19
CA SER A 361 34.35 10.05 2.13
C SER A 361 35.02 8.66 2.20
N LEU A 362 34.48 7.75 3.01
CA LEU A 362 34.98 6.38 3.16
C LEU A 362 34.63 5.53 1.94
N LEU A 363 33.46 5.77 1.34
CA LEU A 363 33.04 5.22 0.05
C LEU A 363 33.05 6.35 -0.98
N ARG A 364 33.66 6.10 -2.16
CA ARG A 364 33.76 7.07 -3.26
C ARG A 364 33.00 6.56 -4.48
N GLN A 365 32.43 7.45 -5.29
CA GLN A 365 31.60 7.09 -6.45
C GLN A 365 32.30 6.21 -7.51
N GLY A 366 33.64 6.19 -7.56
CA GLY A 366 34.42 5.30 -8.43
C GLY A 366 34.80 3.96 -7.82
N MET A 367 34.39 3.67 -6.57
CA MET A 367 34.72 2.40 -5.91
C MET A 367 33.74 1.30 -6.31
N LYS A 368 34.28 0.12 -6.65
CA LYS A 368 33.47 -1.08 -6.86
C LYS A 368 33.07 -1.67 -5.52
N GLN A 369 31.77 -1.77 -5.28
CA GLN A 369 31.21 -2.31 -4.04
C GLN A 369 31.07 -3.83 -4.14
N ILE A 370 31.64 -4.53 -3.17
CA ILE A 370 31.49 -5.95 -2.96
C ILE A 370 30.49 -6.12 -1.81
N ILE A 371 29.28 -6.55 -2.13
CA ILE A 371 28.20 -6.69 -1.15
C ILE A 371 28.01 -8.18 -0.84
N ILE A 372 28.20 -8.56 0.42
CA ILE A 372 27.93 -9.90 0.95
C ILE A 372 26.72 -9.78 1.86
N ASN A 373 25.58 -10.30 1.39
CA ASN A 373 24.29 -10.22 2.08
C ASN A 373 23.52 -11.53 1.93
N LEU A 374 23.04 -12.08 3.06
CA LEU A 374 22.16 -13.26 3.08
C LEU A 374 20.66 -12.90 3.10
N GLU A 375 20.29 -11.61 3.10
CA GLU A 375 18.89 -11.14 3.11
C GLU A 375 18.24 -11.03 1.72
N THR A 376 18.85 -11.58 0.65
CA THR A 376 18.22 -11.63 -0.68
C THR A 376 17.07 -12.65 -0.75
N PRO A 377 15.98 -12.36 -1.48
CA PRO A 377 14.77 -13.19 -1.50
C PRO A 377 15.01 -14.65 -1.92
N ASP A 378 15.96 -14.89 -2.82
CA ASP A 378 16.36 -16.24 -3.24
C ASP A 378 17.00 -17.05 -2.11
N ILE A 379 17.78 -16.38 -1.25
CA ILE A 379 18.48 -17.00 -0.11
C ILE A 379 17.51 -17.25 1.05
N ILE A 380 16.56 -16.33 1.28
CA ILE A 380 15.48 -16.46 2.27
C ILE A 380 14.55 -17.64 1.91
N ALA A 381 14.32 -17.90 0.60
CA ALA A 381 13.56 -19.06 0.15
C ALA A 381 14.26 -20.38 0.49
N THR A 382 15.59 -20.45 0.33
CA THR A 382 16.40 -21.59 0.79
C THR A 382 16.49 -21.72 2.32
N GLU A 383 16.48 -20.59 3.06
CA GLU A 383 16.49 -20.59 4.53
C GLU A 383 15.21 -21.22 5.12
N LYS A 384 14.06 -20.99 4.49
CA LYS A 384 12.79 -21.67 4.85
C LYS A 384 12.81 -23.18 4.62
N GLY A 385 13.75 -23.69 3.81
CA GLY A 385 13.97 -25.11 3.54
C GLY A 385 14.85 -25.84 4.57
N GLY A 386 15.49 -25.12 5.51
CA GLY A 386 16.23 -25.70 6.63
C GLY A 386 17.63 -26.29 6.32
N ASP A 387 18.16 -26.11 5.11
CA ASP A 387 19.48 -26.62 4.72
C ASP A 387 20.60 -25.64 5.10
N LYS A 388 21.29 -25.91 6.21
CA LYS A 388 22.42 -25.09 6.70
C LYS A 388 23.64 -25.14 5.77
N ASP A 389 23.84 -26.24 5.05
CA ASP A 389 24.99 -26.42 4.16
C ASP A 389 24.81 -25.67 2.83
N ALA A 390 23.56 -25.47 2.38
CA ALA A 390 23.25 -24.58 1.27
C ALA A 390 23.56 -23.11 1.60
N ILE A 391 23.29 -22.66 2.84
CA ILE A 391 23.56 -21.29 3.30
C ILE A 391 25.06 -21.04 3.43
N ALA A 392 25.80 -21.99 4.01
CA ALA A 392 27.26 -21.91 4.08
C ALA A 392 27.86 -21.83 2.66
N ARG A 393 27.45 -22.71 1.74
CA ARG A 393 27.89 -22.66 0.33
C ARG A 393 27.56 -21.33 -0.34
N ALA A 394 26.36 -20.78 -0.15
CA ALA A 394 25.96 -19.49 -0.72
C ALA A 394 26.80 -18.32 -0.22
N ASN A 395 27.35 -18.41 1.00
CA ASN A 395 28.22 -17.38 1.57
C ASN A 395 29.71 -17.60 1.27
N THR A 396 30.15 -18.85 1.11
CA THR A 396 31.55 -19.20 0.74
C THR A 396 31.81 -19.06 -0.77
N TYR A 397 30.81 -19.32 -1.63
CA TYR A 397 30.94 -19.21 -3.10
C TYR A 397 31.36 -17.82 -3.61
N PRO A 398 30.89 -16.69 -3.02
CA PRO A 398 31.34 -15.36 -3.40
C PRO A 398 32.77 -15.06 -2.96
N LEU A 399 33.23 -15.62 -1.82
CA LEU A 399 34.54 -15.30 -1.25
C LEU A 399 35.70 -15.84 -2.09
N PHE A 400 35.59 -17.07 -2.62
CA PHE A 400 36.69 -17.76 -3.33
C PHE A 400 37.08 -17.13 -4.69
N PRO A 401 36.14 -16.92 -5.64
CA PRO A 401 36.44 -16.31 -6.93
C PRO A 401 36.90 -14.87 -6.78
N LEU A 402 36.34 -14.15 -5.80
CA LEU A 402 36.62 -12.74 -5.57
C LEU A 402 37.98 -12.53 -4.89
N HIS A 403 38.36 -13.42 -3.96
CA HIS A 403 39.70 -13.46 -3.39
C HIS A 403 40.75 -13.65 -4.49
N ILE A 404 40.56 -14.61 -5.40
CA ILE A 404 41.47 -14.84 -6.54
C ILE A 404 41.50 -13.62 -7.47
N TYR A 405 40.33 -13.03 -7.77
CA TYR A 405 40.23 -11.86 -8.66
C TYR A 405 40.95 -10.62 -8.12
N ILE A 406 40.87 -10.36 -6.82
CA ILE A 406 41.56 -9.22 -6.19
C ILE A 406 43.08 -9.45 -6.12
N PHE A 407 43.52 -10.68 -5.82
CA PHE A 407 44.94 -10.99 -5.62
C PHE A 407 45.73 -11.18 -6.93
N THR A 408 45.05 -11.44 -8.05
CA THR A 408 45.69 -11.67 -9.36
C THR A 408 45.86 -10.40 -10.21
N ARG A 409 45.44 -9.22 -9.71
CA ARG A 409 45.57 -7.95 -10.45
C ARG A 409 46.80 -7.13 -10.05
N ASP A 410 47.42 -6.54 -11.07
CA ASP A 410 48.37 -5.43 -10.98
C ASP A 410 47.68 -4.14 -10.48
N LEU A 411 48.44 -3.37 -9.69
CA LEU A 411 47.98 -2.47 -8.61
C LEU A 411 47.17 -1.20 -8.97
N ASP A 412 46.85 -0.86 -10.22
CA ASP A 412 46.79 0.59 -10.54
C ASP A 412 45.48 1.24 -11.00
N THR A 413 44.26 0.65 -10.90
CA THR A 413 43.07 1.38 -11.43
C THR A 413 41.73 1.35 -10.69
N GLU A 414 41.41 0.36 -9.86
CA GLU A 414 40.06 0.30 -9.25
C GLU A 414 40.11 0.03 -7.74
N ALA A 415 39.57 0.96 -6.95
CA ALA A 415 39.44 0.79 -5.50
C ALA A 415 38.17 0.00 -5.18
N PHE A 416 38.28 -1.00 -4.30
CA PHE A 416 37.16 -1.82 -3.86
C PHE A 416 36.70 -1.44 -2.45
N ALA A 417 35.40 -1.55 -2.20
CA ALA A 417 34.82 -1.44 -0.86
C ALA A 417 34.05 -2.71 -0.52
N LEU A 418 34.36 -3.33 0.61
CA LEU A 418 33.66 -4.52 1.11
C LEU A 418 32.53 -4.10 2.05
N ILE A 419 31.31 -4.55 1.77
CA ILE A 419 30.13 -4.34 2.61
C ILE A 419 29.56 -5.70 2.98
N ILE A 420 29.54 -6.03 4.27
CA ILE A 420 29.08 -7.33 4.76
C ILE A 420 28.03 -7.14 5.87
N ASP A 421 26.94 -7.89 5.82
CA ASP A 421 25.92 -7.86 6.86
C ASP A 421 26.25 -8.81 8.04
N GLY A 422 25.65 -8.55 9.20
CA GLY A 422 25.91 -9.31 10.42
C GLY A 422 25.58 -10.80 10.31
N LYS A 423 24.60 -11.21 9.49
CA LYS A 423 24.32 -12.65 9.31
C LYS A 423 25.44 -13.30 8.49
N SER A 424 25.82 -12.72 7.35
CA SER A 424 26.94 -13.24 6.54
C SER A 424 28.25 -13.24 7.31
N LEU A 425 28.47 -12.21 8.14
CA LEU A 425 29.67 -12.09 8.97
C LEU A 425 29.80 -13.24 9.97
N THR A 426 28.68 -13.81 10.46
CA THR A 426 28.72 -14.94 11.40
C THR A 426 29.39 -16.16 10.80
N TYR A 427 28.97 -16.55 9.59
CA TYR A 427 29.56 -17.65 8.85
C TYR A 427 30.98 -17.31 8.37
N ALA A 428 31.20 -16.08 7.91
CA ALA A 428 32.51 -15.67 7.41
C ALA A 428 33.61 -15.67 8.50
N LEU A 429 33.22 -15.53 9.77
CA LEU A 429 34.11 -15.62 10.94
C LEU A 429 34.38 -17.05 11.43
N GLU A 430 33.80 -18.09 10.81
CA GLU A 430 34.12 -19.49 11.11
C GLU A 430 35.55 -19.86 10.68
N ASP A 431 36.13 -20.89 11.31
CA ASP A 431 37.57 -21.20 11.23
C ASP A 431 38.08 -21.47 9.80
N ASP A 432 37.23 -22.03 8.94
CA ASP A 432 37.58 -22.41 7.57
C ASP A 432 37.58 -21.21 6.60
N THR A 433 36.79 -20.17 6.88
CA THR A 433 36.60 -19.02 5.96
C THR A 433 37.17 -17.71 6.48
N LYS A 434 37.49 -17.60 7.77
CA LYS A 434 37.98 -16.34 8.37
C LYS A 434 39.27 -15.81 7.74
N ARG A 435 40.14 -16.69 7.23
CA ARG A 435 41.37 -16.30 6.52
C ARG A 435 41.05 -15.67 5.17
N LEU A 436 40.15 -16.28 4.39
CA LEU A 436 39.69 -15.76 3.11
C LEU A 436 39.01 -14.39 3.26
N LEU A 437 38.16 -14.24 4.29
CA LEU A 437 37.54 -12.96 4.63
C LEU A 437 38.59 -11.89 4.92
N LEU A 438 39.60 -12.21 5.74
CA LEU A 438 40.65 -11.28 6.10
C LEU A 438 41.45 -10.84 4.87
N ASP A 439 41.86 -11.77 4.01
CA ASP A 439 42.64 -11.45 2.82
C ASP A 439 41.84 -10.59 1.83
N LEU A 440 40.56 -10.90 1.64
CA LEU A 440 39.65 -10.09 0.82
C LEU A 440 39.52 -8.67 1.39
N ALA A 441 39.31 -8.55 2.70
CA ALA A 441 39.11 -7.28 3.38
C ALA A 441 40.39 -6.43 3.39
N ILE A 442 41.57 -7.06 3.49
CA ILE A 442 42.86 -6.37 3.31
C ILE A 442 43.01 -5.87 1.88
N GLY A 443 42.52 -6.59 0.86
CA GLY A 443 42.54 -6.15 -0.53
C GLY A 443 41.64 -4.94 -0.83
N CYS A 444 40.67 -4.64 0.05
CA CYS A 444 39.75 -3.52 -0.11
C CYS A 444 40.33 -2.21 0.47
N ALA A 445 39.96 -1.08 -0.15
CA ALA A 445 40.29 0.26 0.34
C ALA A 445 39.45 0.65 1.57
N SER A 446 38.23 0.13 1.65
CA SER A 446 37.29 0.35 2.75
C SER A 446 36.52 -0.94 3.07
N VAL A 447 36.20 -1.15 4.35
CA VAL A 447 35.42 -2.28 4.83
C VAL A 447 34.32 -1.77 5.76
N THR A 448 33.08 -2.16 5.49
CA THR A 448 31.91 -1.78 6.29
C THR A 448 31.13 -3.03 6.71
N CYS A 449 31.11 -3.32 8.01
CA CYS A 449 30.30 -4.39 8.58
C CYS A 449 29.01 -3.81 9.17
N CYS A 450 27.86 -4.21 8.64
CA CYS A 450 26.54 -3.70 8.99
C CYS A 450 25.83 -4.66 9.95
N ARG A 451 24.91 -4.16 10.78
CA ARG A 451 24.18 -4.97 11.79
C ARG A 451 25.10 -5.85 12.67
N SER A 452 26.30 -5.38 12.96
CA SER A 452 27.30 -6.13 13.73
C SER A 452 26.95 -6.11 15.22
N SER A 453 26.84 -7.29 15.83
CA SER A 453 26.66 -7.47 17.28
C SER A 453 27.95 -7.17 18.05
N LEU A 454 27.82 -6.96 19.37
CA LEU A 454 28.95 -6.73 20.28
C LEU A 454 30.06 -7.79 20.14
N LYS A 455 29.65 -9.06 20.09
CA LYS A 455 30.57 -10.20 19.96
C LYS A 455 31.25 -10.22 18.59
N GLN A 456 30.53 -9.90 17.52
CA GLN A 456 31.09 -9.86 16.17
C GLN A 456 32.13 -8.75 16.02
N LYS A 457 31.88 -7.56 16.58
CA LYS A 457 32.85 -6.46 16.59
C LYS A 457 34.18 -6.86 17.24
N ALA A 458 34.10 -7.52 18.40
CA ALA A 458 35.26 -8.07 19.11
C ALA A 458 36.02 -9.10 18.26
N LEU A 459 35.31 -10.04 17.64
CA LEU A 459 35.90 -11.08 16.78
C LEU A 459 36.60 -10.51 15.54
N VAL A 460 36.00 -9.51 14.87
CA VAL A 460 36.62 -8.84 13.72
C VAL A 460 37.89 -8.10 14.16
N THR A 461 37.85 -7.38 15.28
CA THR A 461 39.02 -6.67 15.82
C THR A 461 40.16 -7.65 16.12
N ARG A 462 39.83 -8.77 16.77
CA ARG A 462 40.77 -9.85 17.05
C ARG A 462 41.35 -10.47 15.77
N LEU A 463 40.51 -10.72 14.75
CA LEU A 463 40.93 -11.25 13.46
C LEU A 463 41.93 -10.33 12.76
N VAL A 464 41.69 -9.02 12.76
CA VAL A 464 42.60 -8.04 12.14
C VAL A 464 43.92 -7.97 12.90
N LYS A 465 43.87 -7.89 14.23
CA LYS A 465 45.07 -7.80 15.10
C LYS A 465 46.00 -9.02 14.92
N PHE A 466 45.47 -10.22 15.09
CA PHE A 466 46.28 -11.44 15.00
C PHE A 466 46.58 -11.86 13.56
N GLY A 467 45.67 -11.58 12.62
CA GLY A 467 45.83 -12.00 11.24
C GLY A 467 46.78 -11.11 10.43
N THR A 468 46.80 -9.80 10.68
CA THR A 468 47.74 -8.88 10.00
C THR A 468 49.07 -8.73 10.74
N GLY A 469 49.11 -8.99 12.05
CA GLY A 469 50.26 -8.73 12.91
C GLY A 469 50.60 -7.25 13.07
N LYS A 470 49.73 -6.33 12.61
CA LYS A 470 49.91 -4.87 12.70
C LYS A 470 49.20 -4.31 13.92
N THR A 471 49.63 -3.13 14.38
CA THR A 471 48.96 -2.39 15.44
C THR A 471 47.59 -1.92 14.97
N SER A 472 46.54 -2.32 15.68
CA SER A 472 45.15 -1.89 15.45
C SER A 472 44.75 -0.78 16.43
N LEU A 473 43.84 0.09 16.00
CA LEU A 473 43.24 1.14 16.83
C LEU A 473 41.71 1.01 16.76
N ALA A 474 41.07 0.82 17.91
CA ALA A 474 39.62 0.81 18.05
C ALA A 474 39.12 2.13 18.66
N ILE A 475 38.12 2.75 18.03
CA ILE A 475 37.46 3.98 18.48
C ILE A 475 35.95 3.73 18.50
N GLY A 476 35.26 4.19 19.55
CA GLY A 476 33.80 4.08 19.71
C GLY A 476 33.32 4.92 20.90
N ASP A 477 32.01 5.18 20.99
CA ASP A 477 31.42 6.10 21.98
C ASP A 477 30.44 5.40 22.95
N GLY A 478 30.14 4.11 22.74
CA GLY A 478 29.08 3.41 23.46
C GLY A 478 29.47 2.08 24.10
N ALA A 479 28.55 1.54 24.91
CA ALA A 479 28.67 0.19 25.49
C ALA A 479 28.78 -0.91 24.42
N ASN A 480 28.30 -0.61 23.21
CA ASN A 480 28.37 -1.49 22.05
C ASN A 480 29.77 -1.62 21.41
N ASP A 481 30.76 -0.88 21.91
CA ASP A 481 32.14 -0.91 21.40
C ASP A 481 33.14 -1.40 22.45
N VAL A 482 32.67 -1.71 23.68
CA VAL A 482 33.52 -2.22 24.77
C VAL A 482 34.24 -3.51 24.38
N GLY A 483 33.56 -4.41 23.68
CA GLY A 483 34.19 -5.64 23.16
C GLY A 483 35.29 -5.37 22.13
N MET A 484 35.22 -4.25 21.41
CA MET A 484 36.25 -3.78 20.50
C MET A 484 37.48 -3.28 21.27
N PHE A 485 37.26 -2.53 22.36
CA PHE A 485 38.35 -2.01 23.20
C PHE A 485 39.11 -3.09 23.97
N GLN A 486 38.42 -4.12 24.43
CA GLN A 486 39.03 -5.22 25.21
C GLN A 486 39.93 -6.12 24.36
N GLU A 487 39.67 -6.24 23.06
CA GLU A 487 40.44 -7.10 22.15
C GLU A 487 41.60 -6.35 21.45
N ASN A 488 41.56 -5.00 21.45
CA ASN A 488 42.51 -4.16 20.73
C ASN A 488 43.92 -4.17 21.32
#